data_AF-A0A927PFF1-F1
#
_entry.id   AF-A0A927PFF1-F1
#
_cell.length_a   1.000
_cell.length_b   1.000
_cell.length_c   1.000
_cell.angle_alpha   90.00
_cell.angle_beta   90.00
_cell.angle_gamma   90.00
#
_symmetry.space_group_name_H-M   'P 1'
#
loop_
_entity.id
_entity.type
_entity.pdbx_description
1 polymer ?
#
loop_
_entity_poly.entity_id
_entity_poly.type
_entity_poly.pdbx_seq_one_letter_code
_entity_poly.pdbx_strand_id
1 'polypeptide(L)' 'MEFYQEVEKALTKDYRKKIWRPFLSAMKDYKLVNDGDRIAVCISGGKDSMLLAKCMQELKRHSPTDFELTFL' A
#
# COMPACT_ATOMS: atom_id res chain seq x y z
N MET A 1 -16.60 12.99 -2.02
CA MET A 1 -15.68 11.85 -1.85
C MET A 1 -16.25 10.99 -0.75
N GLU A 2 -16.14 9.68 -0.89
CA GLU A 2 -16.45 8.77 0.22
C GLU A 2 -15.29 8.79 1.23
N PHE A 3 -15.59 8.49 2.50
CA PHE A 3 -14.61 8.55 3.60
C PHE A 3 -13.33 7.75 3.30
N TYR A 4 -13.44 6.57 2.68
CA TYR A 4 -12.26 5.76 2.37
C TYR A 4 -11.32 6.44 1.36
N GLN A 5 -11.84 7.27 0.45
CA GLN A 5 -11.04 8.02 -0.53
C GLN A 5 -10.29 9.16 0.15
N GLU A 6 -10.87 9.76 1.19
CA GLU A 6 -10.21 10.79 2.00
C GLU A 6 -9.05 10.19 2.79
N VAL A 7 -9.23 9.00 3.35
CA VAL A 7 -8.16 8.25 4.02
C VAL A 7 -7.02 7.91 3.06
N GLU A 8 -7.31 7.40 1.87
CA GLU A 8 -6.30 7.13 0.81
C GLU A 8 -5.51 8.40 0.44
N LYS A 9 -6.21 9.52 0.27
CA LYS A 9 -5.60 10.81 -0.04
C LYS A 9 -4.73 11.32 1.12
N ALA A 10 -5.16 11.12 2.37
CA ALA A 10 -4.39 11.50 3.54
C ALA A 10 -3.06 10.71 3.63
N LEU A 11 -3.04 9.43 3.22
CA LEU A 11 -1.81 8.63 3.19
C LEU A 11 -0.74 9.23 2.28
N THR A 12 -1.13 9.65 1.08
CA THR A 12 -0.20 10.18 0.06
C THR A 12 0.11 11.67 0.21
N LYS A 13 -0.65 12.40 1.04
CA LYS A 13 -0.44 13.83 1.36
C LYS A 13 0.01 14.05 2.80
N ASP A 14 -0.90 13.95 3.75
CA ASP A 14 -0.69 14.34 5.15
C ASP A 14 0.34 13.43 5.84
N TYR A 15 0.26 12.13 5.57
CA TYR A 15 1.17 11.13 6.11
C TYR A 15 2.31 10.76 5.16
N ARG A 16 2.52 11.56 4.10
CA ARG A 16 3.48 11.25 3.04
C ARG A 16 4.89 11.01 3.57
N LYS A 17 5.36 11.86 4.48
CA LYS A 17 6.73 11.78 5.03
C LYS A 17 6.90 10.65 6.04
N LYS A 18 5.86 10.37 6.83
CA LYS A 18 5.94 9.44 7.97
C LYS A 18 5.63 7.99 7.59
N ILE A 19 4.75 7.78 6.61
CA ILE A 19 4.26 6.44 6.23
C ILE A 19 4.61 6.15 4.78
N TRP A 20 4.10 6.97 3.85
CA TRP A 20 4.16 6.64 2.41
C TRP A 20 5.58 6.59 1.85
N ARG A 21 6.43 7.58 2.16
CA ARG A 21 7.82 7.64 1.67
C ARG A 21 8.67 6.48 2.22
N PRO A 22 8.68 6.20 3.55
CA PRO A 22 9.39 5.03 4.07
C PRO A 22 8.89 3.71 3.49
N PHE A 23 7.57 3.55 3.33
CA PHE A 23 6.97 2.38 2.69
C PHE A 23 7.49 2.19 1.26
N LEU A 24 7.42 3.21 0.41
CA LEU A 24 7.94 3.14 -0.97
C LEU A 24 9.46 2.90 -1.02
N SER A 25 10.23 3.52 -0.11
CA SER A 25 11.67 3.28 0.01
C SER A 25 11.92 1.80 0.29
N ALA A 26 11.25 1.23 1.30
CA ALA A 26 11.41 -0.18 1.63
C ALA A 26 11.03 -1.10 0.46
N MET A 27 9.92 -0.82 -0.23
CA MET A 27 9.52 -1.61 -1.41
C MET A 27 10.63 -1.64 -2.47
N LYS A 28 11.26 -0.49 -2.74
CA LYS A 28 12.34 -0.34 -3.73
C LYS A 28 13.66 -0.93 -3.24
N ASP A 29 14.09 -0.57 -2.03
CA ASP A 29 15.40 -0.89 -1.47
C ASP A 29 15.54 -2.41 -1.25
N TYR A 30 14.44 -3.08 -0.87
CA TYR A 30 14.40 -4.52 -0.63
C TYR A 30 13.75 -5.32 -1.76
N LYS A 31 13.36 -4.67 -2.87
CA LYS A 31 12.72 -5.32 -4.04
C LYS A 31 11.54 -6.23 -3.65
N LEU A 32 10.67 -5.73 -2.79
CA LEU A 32 9.59 -6.52 -2.17
C LEU A 32 8.42 -6.82 -3.11
N VAL A 33 8.33 -6.12 -4.24
CA VAL A 33 7.30 -6.29 -5.26
C VAL A 33 7.95 -6.23 -6.64
N ASN A 34 7.73 -7.26 -7.44
CA ASN A 34 8.25 -7.43 -8.79
C ASN A 34 7.12 -7.79 -9.76
N ASP A 35 7.40 -7.69 -11.05
CA ASP A 35 6.43 -8.06 -12.08
C ASP A 35 6.09 -9.55 -12.01
N GLY A 36 4.80 -9.86 -12.08
CA GLY A 36 4.25 -11.21 -11.96
C GLY A 36 4.00 -11.67 -10.52
N ASP A 37 4.36 -10.89 -9.50
CA ASP A 37 4.14 -11.29 -8.11
C ASP A 37 2.66 -11.40 -7.78
N ARG A 38 2.32 -12.38 -6.93
CA ARG A 38 0.98 -12.54 -6.35
C ARG A 38 1.04 -12.30 -4.86
N ILE A 39 0.53 -11.16 -4.42
CA ILE A 39 0.67 -10.70 -3.05
C ILE A 39 -0.67 -10.80 -2.33
N ALA A 40 -0.68 -11.52 -1.21
CA ALA A 40 -1.81 -11.60 -0.29
C ALA A 40 -1.50 -10.79 0.97
N VAL A 41 -2.38 -9.85 1.30
CA VAL A 41 -2.33 -9.10 2.57
C VAL A 41 -3.36 -9.69 3.51
N CYS A 42 -2.89 -10.33 4.58
CA CYS A 42 -3.78 -10.89 5.61
C CYS A 42 -4.28 -9.79 6.55
N ILE A 43 -5.60 -9.66 6.66
CA ILE A 43 -6.31 -8.68 7.45
C ILE A 43 -6.62 -9.28 8.83
N SER A 44 -5.81 -8.95 9.83
CA SER A 44 -6.05 -9.42 11.20
C SER A 44 -7.15 -8.65 11.94
N GLY A 45 -7.71 -7.60 11.32
CA GLY A 45 -8.57 -6.60 11.98
C GLY A 45 -7.79 -5.55 12.77
N GLY A 46 -6.46 -5.66 12.86
CA GLY A 46 -5.60 -4.67 13.50
C GLY A 46 -5.36 -3.44 12.62
N LYS A 47 -5.05 -2.31 13.26
CA LYS A 47 -4.74 -1.05 12.56
C LYS A 47 -3.57 -1.19 11.58
N ASP A 48 -2.58 -2.00 11.92
CA ASP A 48 -1.34 -2.13 11.15
C ASP A 48 -1.55 -2.92 9.86
N SER A 49 -2.29 -4.04 9.90
CA SER A 49 -2.66 -4.80 8.70
C SER A 49 -3.62 -4.02 7.80
N MET A 50 -4.55 -3.26 8.39
CA MET A 50 -5.49 -2.41 7.64
C MET A 50 -4.76 -1.27 6.94
N LEU A 51 -3.82 -0.61 7.62
CA LEU A 51 -3.00 0.46 7.03
C LEU A 51 -2.14 -0.09 5.89
N LEU A 52 -1.48 -1.23 6.10
CA LEU A 52 -0.68 -1.88 5.06
C LEU A 52 -1.52 -2.21 3.83
N ALA A 53 -2.75 -2.71 4.02
CA ALA A 53 -3.67 -2.99 2.93
C ALA A 53 -3.94 -1.73 2.08
N LYS A 54 -4.22 -0.59 2.72
CA LYS A 54 -4.41 0.69 2.01
C LYS A 54 -3.13 1.13 1.29
N CYS A 55 -1.95 0.99 1.91
CA CYS A 55 -0.68 1.29 1.24
C CYS A 55 -0.45 0.42 0.00
N MET A 56 -0.75 -0.87 0.06
CA MET A 56 -0.63 -1.77 -1.08
C MET A 56 -1.63 -1.44 -2.20
N GLN A 57 -2.85 -1.01 -1.86
CA GLN A 57 -3.83 -0.52 -2.85
C GLN A 57 -3.32 0.72 -3.59
N GLU A 58 -2.81 1.72 -2.86
CA GLU A 58 -2.20 2.91 -3.47
C GLU A 58 -0.97 2.57 -4.30
N LEU A 59 -0.18 1.58 -3.86
CA LEU A 59 0.98 1.10 -4.62
C LEU A 59 0.52 0.48 -5.95
N LYS A 60 -0.47 -0.42 -5.94
CA LYS A 60 -0.97 -1.04 -7.18
C LYS A 60 -1.57 0.00 -8.14
N ARG A 61 -2.22 1.04 -7.61
CA ARG A 61 -2.83 2.11 -8.42
C ARG A 61 -1.79 2.99 -9.13
N HIS A 62 -0.64 3.22 -8.52
CA HIS A 62 0.35 4.20 -8.99
C HIS A 62 1.66 3.59 -9.48
N SER A 63 1.96 2.34 -9.12
CA SER A 63 3.16 1.64 -9.55
C SER A 63 3.01 1.14 -10.98
N PRO A 64 4.04 1.24 -11.83
CA PRO A 64 4.07 0.58 -13.13
C PRO A 64 4.26 -0.94 -13.02
N THR A 65 4.64 -1.45 -11.83
CA THR A 65 4.86 -2.89 -11.58
C THR A 65 3.57 -3.68 -11.68
N ASP A 66 3.56 -4.74 -12.48
CA ASP A 66 2.39 -5.57 -12.67
C ASP A 66 2.37 -6.77 -11.70
N PHE A 67 1.68 -6.60 -10.57
CA PHE A 67 1.48 -7.65 -9.57
C PHE A 67 -0.01 -7.85 -9.23
N GLU A 68 -0.42 -9.05 -8.84
CA GLU A 68 -1.76 -9.31 -8.30
C GLU A 68 -1.80 -8.99 -6.81
N LEU A 69 -2.92 -8.41 -6.34
CA LEU A 69 -3.12 -8.04 -4.94
C LEU A 69 -4.44 -8.60 -4.42
N THR A 70 -4.38 -9.43 -3.39
CA THR A 70 -5.54 -10.01 -2.71
C THR A 70 -5.53 -9.66 -1.22
N PHE A 71 -6.70 -9.51 -0.62
CA PHE A 71 -6.88 -9.31 0.83
C PHE A 71 -7.58 -10.54 1.41
N LEU A 72 -7.03 -11.08 2.50
CA LEU A 72 -7.51 -12.30 3.16
C LEU A 72 -8.00 -12.01 4.57
#